data_AF-A0A1F5VVZ2-F1
#
_entry.id   AF-A0A1F5VVZ2-F1
#
_cell.length_a   1.000
_cell.length_b   1.000
_cell.length_c   1.000
_cell.angle_alpha   90.00
_cell.angle_beta   90.00
_cell.angle_gamma   90.00
#
_symmetry.space_group_name_H-M   'P 1'
#
loop_
_entity.id
_entity.type
_entity.pdbx_description
1 polymer ?
#
loop_
_entity_poly.entity_id
_entity_poly.type
_entity_poly.pdbx_seq_one_letter_code
_entity_poly.pdbx_strand_id
1 'polypeptide(L)'
;MRYKSELNNAYKLKEGYYVTKLGYATLMKVSYNTVDYYTRKGLPSIDFNKKTVLIEVFSAWQWLKKNKYLEDRTEEMEKRLQLLARMLDSKGKAESVNLWNFEMQLDGKKYEDLTAADIETPKKYLIIKRLR
;
A
#
# COMPACT_ATOMS: atom_id res chain seq x y z
N MET A 1 17.68 28.17 -2.99
CA MET A 1 16.62 27.47 -3.75
C MET A 1 16.74 25.96 -3.59
N ARG A 2 16.13 25.36 -2.55
CA ARG A 2 16.21 23.90 -2.29
C ARG A 2 14.87 23.14 -2.43
N TYR A 3 13.76 23.87 -2.51
CA TYR A 3 12.40 23.28 -2.55
C TYR A 3 11.97 22.78 -3.94
N LYS A 4 12.53 23.32 -5.02
CA LYS A 4 12.15 22.94 -6.40
C LYS A 4 12.71 21.58 -6.84
N SER A 5 13.80 21.09 -6.23
CA SER A 5 14.44 19.83 -6.62
C SER A 5 13.78 18.58 -6.03
N GLU A 6 13.11 18.68 -4.87
CA GLU A 6 12.41 17.53 -4.28
C GLU A 6 11.09 17.24 -5.00
N LEU A 7 10.41 18.29 -5.47
CA LEU A 7 9.24 18.16 -6.36
C LEU A 7 9.59 17.46 -7.69
N ASN A 8 10.81 17.62 -8.20
CA ASN A 8 11.23 17.02 -9.48
C ASN A 8 11.35 15.48 -9.48
N ASN A 9 11.51 14.83 -8.33
CA ASN A 9 11.51 13.37 -8.25
C ASN A 9 10.09 12.78 -8.24
N ALA A 10 9.10 13.53 -7.73
CA ALA A 10 7.69 13.12 -7.77
C ALA A 10 7.14 13.04 -9.21
N TYR A 11 7.75 13.72 -10.17
CA TYR A 11 7.38 13.70 -11.60
C TYR A 11 8.00 12.54 -12.39
N LYS A 12 8.86 11.69 -11.79
CA LYS A 12 9.46 10.51 -12.45
C LYS A 12 8.76 9.19 -12.13
N LEU A 13 7.65 9.24 -11.42
CA LEU A 13 6.96 8.03 -11.00
C LEU A 13 6.15 7.50 -12.18
N LYS A 14 6.46 6.26 -12.59
CA LYS A 14 5.67 5.55 -13.62
C LYS A 14 4.24 5.35 -13.12
N GLU A 15 3.26 5.34 -14.02
CA GLU A 15 1.87 5.04 -13.66
C GLU A 15 1.81 3.71 -12.87
N GLY A 16 1.21 3.75 -11.70
CA GLY A 16 1.23 2.64 -10.74
C GLY A 16 0.65 3.04 -9.40
N TYR A 17 0.59 2.07 -8.48
CA TYR A 17 0.03 2.25 -7.15
C TYR A 17 1.16 2.24 -6.11
N TYR A 18 1.33 3.36 -5.42
CA TYR A 18 2.43 3.55 -4.49
C TYR A 18 1.95 3.77 -3.06
N VAL A 19 2.68 3.17 -2.12
CA VAL A 19 2.36 3.22 -0.70
C VAL A 19 3.61 3.37 0.16
N THR A 20 3.51 3.90 1.37
CA THR A 20 4.64 3.89 2.31
C THR A 20 4.97 2.47 2.78
N LYS A 21 6.19 2.26 3.29
CA LYS A 21 6.59 0.99 3.93
C LYS A 21 5.58 0.52 4.99
N LEU A 22 5.07 1.44 5.81
CA LEU A 22 4.13 1.10 6.88
C LEU A 22 2.85 0.51 6.31
N GLY A 23 2.26 1.13 5.30
CA GLY A 23 1.02 0.57 4.80
C GLY A 23 1.21 -0.58 3.81
N TYR A 24 2.39 -0.73 3.18
CA TYR A 24 2.71 -2.00 2.52
C TYR A 24 2.77 -3.14 3.56
N ALA A 25 3.30 -2.85 4.76
CA ALA A 25 3.31 -3.81 5.87
C ALA A 25 1.88 -4.17 6.30
N THR A 26 0.99 -3.18 6.42
CA THR A 26 -0.43 -3.41 6.68
C THR A 26 -1.10 -4.24 5.57
N LEU A 27 -0.90 -3.85 4.31
CA LEU A 27 -1.47 -4.54 3.15
C LEU A 27 -1.06 -6.01 3.13
N MET A 28 0.21 -6.30 3.42
CA MET A 28 0.77 -7.64 3.40
C MET A 28 0.65 -8.39 4.73
N LYS A 29 0.06 -7.78 5.78
CA LYS A 29 0.00 -8.31 7.15
C LYS A 29 1.37 -8.83 7.63
N VAL A 30 2.38 -7.99 7.48
CA VAL A 30 3.75 -8.22 7.98
C VAL A 30 4.19 -7.04 8.85
N SER A 31 5.30 -7.19 9.56
CA SER A 31 5.87 -6.09 10.34
C SER A 31 6.53 -5.03 9.44
N TYR A 32 6.63 -3.79 9.94
CA TYR A 32 7.42 -2.75 9.27
C TYR A 32 8.87 -3.20 9.02
N ASN A 33 9.49 -3.87 10.01
CA ASN A 33 10.86 -4.35 9.92
C ASN A 33 11.02 -5.39 8.80
N THR A 34 9.99 -6.20 8.56
CA THR A 34 9.95 -7.17 7.46
C THR A 34 9.95 -6.45 6.11
N VAL A 35 9.14 -5.39 5.95
CA VAL A 35 9.13 -4.58 4.72
C VAL A 35 10.44 -3.83 4.55
N ASP A 36 11.03 -3.32 5.63
CA ASP A 36 12.33 -2.65 5.58
C ASP A 36 13.45 -3.61 5.14
N TYR A 37 13.43 -4.84 5.66
CA TYR A 37 14.31 -5.91 5.22
C TYR A 37 14.12 -6.23 3.73
N TYR A 38 12.89 -6.41 3.26
CA TYR A 38 12.61 -6.64 1.83
C TYR A 38 13.08 -5.47 0.96
N THR A 39 12.88 -4.23 1.42
CA THR A 39 13.36 -3.02 0.71
C THR A 39 14.88 -3.08 0.53
N ARG A 40 15.63 -3.44 1.57
CA ARG A 40 17.10 -3.63 1.51
C ARG A 40 17.53 -4.77 0.58
N LYS A 41 16.64 -5.73 0.31
CA LYS A 41 16.86 -6.86 -0.63
C LYS A 41 16.44 -6.55 -2.07
N GLY A 42 15.95 -5.33 -2.34
CA GLY A 42 15.56 -4.92 -3.69
C GLY A 42 14.06 -5.07 -3.98
N LEU A 43 13.20 -5.05 -2.96
CA LEU A 43 11.76 -4.89 -3.15
C LEU A 43 11.49 -3.63 -4.00
N PRO A 44 10.73 -3.74 -5.11
CA PRO A 44 10.36 -2.62 -5.98
C PRO A 44 9.84 -1.41 -5.21
N SER A 45 10.64 -0.36 -5.23
CA SER A 45 10.42 0.86 -4.45
C SER A 45 11.09 2.06 -5.11
N ILE A 46 10.66 3.25 -4.70
CA ILE A 46 11.11 4.54 -5.20
C ILE A 46 11.43 5.46 -4.01
N ASP A 47 12.52 6.22 -4.12
CA ASP A 47 12.82 7.28 -3.17
C ASP A 47 11.94 8.49 -3.49
N PHE A 48 10.94 8.74 -2.64
CA PHE A 48 10.07 9.90 -2.77
C PHE A 48 10.74 11.18 -2.28
N ASN A 49 11.48 11.07 -1.16
CA ASN A 49 12.37 12.12 -0.65
C ASN A 49 13.47 11.47 0.21
N LYS A 50 14.39 12.28 0.77
CA LYS A 50 15.53 11.79 1.58
C LYS A 50 15.15 10.90 2.77
N LYS A 51 13.89 10.92 3.22
CA LYS A 51 13.40 10.19 4.40
C LYS A 51 12.27 9.21 4.08
N THR A 52 11.74 9.20 2.86
CA THR A 52 10.53 8.47 2.51
C THR A 52 10.74 7.64 1.26
N VAL A 53 10.56 6.34 1.43
CA VAL A 53 10.53 5.34 0.37
C VAL A 53 9.09 4.92 0.15
N LEU A 54 8.65 4.89 -1.10
CA LEU A 54 7.36 4.32 -1.48
C LEU A 54 7.57 2.98 -2.15
N ILE A 55 6.72 2.01 -1.82
CA ILE A 55 6.65 0.68 -2.40
C ILE A 55 5.65 0.71 -3.53
N GLU A 56 6.02 0.18 -4.69
CA GLU A 56 5.11 0.01 -5.83
C GLU A 56 4.38 -1.34 -5.68
N VAL A 57 3.08 -1.29 -5.39
CA VAL A 57 2.33 -2.39 -4.77
C VAL A 57 2.38 -3.69 -5.59
N PHE A 58 2.12 -3.60 -6.89
CA PHE A 58 1.96 -4.79 -7.74
C PHE A 58 3.31 -5.37 -8.17
N SER A 59 4.29 -4.55 -8.56
CA SER A 59 5.65 -5.06 -8.79
C SER A 59 6.26 -5.65 -7.52
N ALA A 60 6.05 -5.02 -6.37
CA ALA A 60 6.51 -5.54 -5.09
C ALA A 60 5.86 -6.91 -4.79
N TRP A 61 4.57 -7.08 -5.09
CA TRP A 61 3.91 -8.39 -4.99
C TRP A 61 4.53 -9.44 -5.90
N GLN A 62 4.76 -9.13 -7.18
CA GLN A 62 5.41 -10.06 -8.11
C GLN A 62 6.81 -10.43 -7.64
N TRP A 63 7.55 -9.47 -7.09
CA TRP A 63 8.86 -9.72 -6.50
C TRP A 63 8.77 -10.66 -5.30
N LEU A 64 7.80 -10.47 -4.39
CA LEU A 64 7.59 -11.39 -3.25
C LEU A 64 7.28 -12.81 -3.73
N LYS A 65 6.37 -12.98 -4.70
CA LYS A 65 6.06 -14.28 -5.32
C LYS A 65 7.30 -14.94 -5.92
N LYS A 66 8.07 -14.20 -6.72
CA LYS A 66 9.28 -14.70 -7.37
C LYS A 66 10.33 -15.17 -6.36
N ASN A 67 10.45 -14.47 -5.24
CA ASN A 67 11.40 -14.80 -4.17
C ASN A 67 10.81 -15.75 -3.12
N LYS A 68 9.61 -16.30 -3.34
CA LYS A 68 8.96 -17.25 -2.44
C LYS A 68 8.72 -16.71 -1.03
N TYR A 69 8.53 -15.40 -0.91
CA TYR A 69 8.08 -14.79 0.33
C TYR A 69 6.55 -14.92 0.41
N LEU A 70 6.05 -15.28 1.59
CA LEU A 70 4.61 -15.42 1.86
C LEU A 70 3.91 -16.54 1.06
N GLU A 71 4.61 -17.63 0.69
CA GLU A 71 4.03 -18.74 -0.10
C GLU A 71 2.73 -19.27 0.53
N ASP A 72 2.73 -19.54 1.84
CA ASP A 72 1.57 -20.04 2.60
C ASP A 72 0.38 -19.06 2.67
N ARG A 73 0.59 -17.80 2.27
CA ARG A 73 -0.39 -16.72 2.36
C ARG A 73 -0.70 -16.10 1.00
N THR A 74 -0.27 -16.73 -0.09
CA THR A 74 -0.38 -16.18 -1.45
C THR A 74 -1.83 -15.88 -1.83
N GLU A 75 -2.75 -16.80 -1.56
CA GLU A 75 -4.17 -16.63 -1.90
C GLU A 75 -4.82 -15.48 -1.10
N GLU A 76 -4.50 -15.36 0.19
CA GLU A 76 -4.95 -14.25 1.04
C GLU A 76 -4.46 -12.91 0.47
N MET A 77 -3.18 -12.83 0.10
CA MET A 77 -2.59 -11.60 -0.44
C MET A 77 -3.16 -11.23 -1.81
N GLU A 78 -3.43 -12.21 -2.68
CA GLU A 78 -4.08 -11.96 -3.97
C GLU A 78 -5.50 -11.43 -3.81
N LYS A 79 -6.30 -11.98 -2.88
CA LYS A 79 -7.64 -11.44 -2.56
C LYS A 79 -7.56 -9.99 -2.08
N ARG A 80 -6.61 -9.70 -1.20
CA ARG A 80 -6.35 -8.34 -0.68
C ARG A 80 -6.00 -7.37 -1.80
N LEU A 81 -5.09 -7.75 -2.71
CA LEU A 81 -4.69 -6.92 -3.84
C LEU A 81 -5.79 -6.72 -4.89
N GLN A 82 -6.60 -7.74 -5.15
CA GLN A 82 -7.75 -7.64 -6.05
C GLN A 82 -8.80 -6.67 -5.53
N LEU A 83 -9.11 -6.73 -4.22
CA LEU A 83 -10.03 -5.77 -3.60
C LEU A 83 -9.46 -4.35 -3.67
N LEU A 84 -8.16 -4.18 -3.38
CA LEU A 84 -7.48 -2.89 -3.46
C LEU A 84 -7.62 -2.27 -4.86
N ALA A 85 -7.36 -3.06 -5.91
CA ALA A 85 -7.55 -2.65 -7.30
C ALA A 85 -9.01 -2.23 -7.60
N ARG A 86 -10.00 -3.04 -7.19
CA ARG A 86 -11.42 -2.73 -7.39
C ARG A 86 -11.85 -1.45 -6.67
N MET A 87 -11.37 -1.21 -5.45
CA MET A 87 -11.68 0.02 -4.71
C MET A 87 -11.06 1.27 -5.37
N LEU A 88 -9.93 1.11 -6.03
CA LEU A 88 -9.25 2.16 -6.78
C LEU A 88 -9.93 2.45 -8.13
N ASP A 89 -10.35 1.40 -8.84
CA ASP A 89 -11.01 1.51 -10.14
C ASP A 89 -12.47 1.99 -10.03
N SER A 90 -13.23 1.51 -9.03
CA SER A 90 -14.65 1.82 -8.87
C SER A 90 -14.95 3.29 -8.57
N LYS A 91 -13.96 4.05 -8.07
CA LYS A 91 -14.16 5.45 -7.68
C LYS A 91 -13.85 6.46 -8.77
N GLY A 92 -13.53 6.06 -10.00
CA GLY A 92 -13.39 6.91 -11.20
C GLY A 92 -12.29 8.00 -11.18
N LYS A 93 -11.83 8.40 -9.99
CA LYS A 93 -10.85 9.45 -9.66
C LYS A 93 -10.23 9.25 -8.26
N ALA A 94 -10.40 8.09 -7.59
CA ALA A 94 -9.84 7.92 -6.25
C ALA A 94 -8.32 7.84 -6.31
N GLU A 95 -7.69 8.93 -5.90
CA GLU A 95 -6.24 9.00 -5.69
C GLU A 95 -5.81 8.31 -4.39
N SER A 96 -6.78 7.91 -3.53
CA SER A 96 -6.48 7.15 -2.32
C SER A 96 -7.61 6.24 -1.80
N VAL A 97 -7.22 5.19 -1.06
CA VAL A 97 -8.11 4.33 -0.26
C VAL A 97 -7.71 4.44 1.21
N ASN A 98 -8.71 4.47 2.08
CA ASN A 98 -8.52 4.42 3.52
C ASN A 98 -8.31 2.96 3.95
N LEU A 99 -7.22 2.65 4.68
CA LEU A 99 -6.92 1.28 5.12
C LEU A 99 -8.01 0.70 6.01
N TRP A 100 -8.66 1.51 6.84
CA TRP A 100 -9.77 1.08 7.67
C TRP A 100 -10.94 0.54 6.83
N ASN A 101 -11.35 1.31 5.81
CA ASN A 101 -12.41 0.90 4.90
C ASN A 101 -12.01 -0.32 4.06
N PHE A 102 -10.72 -0.46 3.74
CA PHE A 102 -10.18 -1.61 3.04
C PHE A 102 -10.25 -2.89 3.90
N GLU A 103 -9.77 -2.85 5.15
CA GLU A 103 -9.86 -4.01 6.06
C GLU A 103 -11.32 -4.37 6.37
N MET A 104 -12.20 -3.39 6.58
CA MET A 104 -13.63 -3.66 6.76
C MET A 104 -14.26 -4.39 5.57
N GLN A 105 -13.95 -3.97 4.34
CA GLN A 105 -14.46 -4.64 3.14
C GLN A 105 -13.88 -6.06 2.97
N LEU A 106 -12.65 -6.31 3.40
CA LEU A 106 -12.09 -7.66 3.43
C LEU A 106 -12.79 -8.57 4.42
N ASP A 107 -13.14 -8.04 5.59
CA ASP A 107 -13.83 -8.77 6.65
C ASP A 107 -15.33 -8.92 6.36
N GLY A 108 -15.84 -8.35 5.26
CA GLY A 108 -17.27 -8.35 4.92
C GLY A 108 -18.13 -7.53 5.89
N LYS A 109 -17.50 -6.67 6.70
CA LYS A 109 -18.17 -5.86 7.73
C LYS A 109 -18.67 -4.55 7.15
N LYS A 110 -19.90 -4.19 7.49
CA LYS A 110 -20.47 -2.86 7.27
C LYS A 110 -20.25 -2.00 8.51
N TYR A 111 -20.50 -0.70 8.36
CA TYR A 111 -20.39 0.26 9.47
C TYR A 111 -21.33 -0.11 10.65
N GLU A 112 -22.46 -0.74 10.32
CA GLU A 112 -23.46 -1.23 11.27
C GLU A 112 -22.94 -2.39 12.14
N ASP A 113 -21.88 -3.07 11.71
CA ASP A 113 -21.28 -4.22 12.41
C ASP A 113 -20.14 -3.81 13.37
N LEU A 114 -19.87 -2.51 13.52
CA LEU A 114 -18.72 -2.00 14.28
C LEU A 114 -19.06 -1.76 15.76
N THR A 115 -18.15 -2.13 16.64
CA THR A 115 -18.18 -1.77 18.07
C THR A 115 -17.48 -0.44 18.32
N ALA A 116 -17.74 0.19 19.48
CA ALA A 116 -17.08 1.44 19.87
C ALA A 116 -15.54 1.32 19.89
N ALA A 117 -15.01 0.15 20.23
CA ALA A 117 -13.56 -0.12 20.22
C ALA A 117 -12.97 -0.20 18.80
N ASP A 118 -13.75 -0.64 17.82
CA ASP A 118 -13.33 -0.66 16.42
C ASP A 118 -13.16 0.78 15.91
N ILE A 119 -14.06 1.68 16.27
CA ILE A 119 -14.11 3.08 15.79
C ILE A 119 -12.93 3.93 16.31
N GLU A 120 -12.36 3.62 17.47
CA GLU A 120 -11.25 4.37 18.07
C GLU A 120 -9.87 4.08 17.45
N THR A 121 -9.75 3.06 16.60
CA THR A 121 -8.44 2.69 16.03
C THR A 121 -8.07 3.67 14.90
N PRO A 122 -6.99 4.46 15.04
CA PRO A 122 -6.83 5.69 14.28
C PRO A 122 -6.60 5.44 12.79
N LYS A 123 -7.26 6.30 12.00
CA LYS A 123 -7.05 6.66 10.59
C LYS A 123 -5.60 6.49 10.12
N LYS A 124 -5.19 5.27 9.78
CA LYS A 124 -3.93 5.01 9.08
C LYS A 124 -4.23 5.12 7.60
N TYR A 125 -3.97 6.29 7.04
CA TYR A 125 -4.06 6.51 5.59
C TYR A 125 -3.00 5.70 4.88
N LEU A 126 -3.36 5.07 3.77
CA LEU A 126 -2.37 4.61 2.82
C LEU A 126 -3.00 4.35 1.44
N ILE A 127 -2.93 5.35 0.58
CA ILE A 127 -2.57 5.22 -0.84
C ILE A 127 -2.06 6.60 -1.27
N ILE A 128 -0.91 6.68 -1.95
CA ILE A 128 -0.51 7.88 -2.68
C ILE A 128 -0.61 7.59 -4.18
N LYS A 129 -1.69 8.14 -4.75
CA LYS A 129 -1.87 8.60 -6.13
C LYS A 129 -1.57 7.60 -7.24
N ARG A 130 -2.61 7.24 -8.00
CA ARG A 130 -2.44 6.87 -9.42
C ARG A 130 -1.96 8.13 -10.16
N LEU A 131 -0.72 8.12 -10.60
CA LEU A 131 -0.15 9.21 -11.39
C LEU A 131 -0.46 8.96 -12.87
N ARG A 132 -1.32 9.80 -13.46
CA ARG A 132 -1.56 9.90 -14.91
C ARG A 132 -0.58 10.88 -15.54
#